data_AF-A0A166JZJ8-F1
#
_entry.id   AF-A0A166JZJ8-F1
#
_cell.length_a   1.000
_cell.length_b   1.000
_cell.length_c   1.000
_cell.angle_alpha   90.00
_cell.angle_beta   90.00
_cell.angle_gamma   90.00
#
_symmetry.space_group_name_H-M   'P 1'
#
loop_
_entity.id
_entity.type
_entity.pdbx_description
1 polymer ?
#
loop_
_entity_poly.entity_id
_entity_poly.type
_entity_poly.pdbx_seq_one_letter_code
_entity_poly.pdbx_strand_id
1 'polypeptide(L)'
;MYDLFDEFPTAEATYFEAASNSHDLAHWQPSHAVVFEAGRRVGFSKLRRRDTGAGKRAFTKIYQDVCKAWQRGERFKRVVIEAPSFGEKLTEQELLHRRVVGREKVCQLKDLLRGVT
;
A
#
# COMPACT_ATOMS: atom_id res chain seq x y z
N MET A 1 16.88 7.47 35.06
CA MET A 1 17.75 7.36 33.87
C MET A 1 16.85 6.83 32.77
N TYR A 2 16.63 7.59 31.71
CA TYR A 2 15.55 7.38 30.75
C TYR A 2 15.64 6.01 30.04
N ASP A 3 14.53 5.27 30.02
CA ASP A 3 14.31 4.16 29.08
C ASP A 3 14.19 4.73 27.66
N LEU A 4 15.34 4.90 27.01
CA LEU A 4 15.48 5.50 25.67
C LEU A 4 15.12 4.55 24.51
N PHE A 5 14.63 3.34 24.80
CA PHE A 5 14.57 2.24 23.85
C PHE A 5 13.16 1.75 23.47
N ASP A 6 12.09 2.29 24.06
CA ASP A 6 10.72 1.80 23.83
C ASP A 6 9.96 2.49 22.68
N GLU A 7 10.59 3.41 21.93
CA GLU A 7 9.87 4.22 20.94
C GLU A 7 9.83 3.61 19.52
N PHE A 8 10.67 2.60 19.22
CA PHE A 8 10.77 2.04 17.88
C PHE A 8 10.27 0.59 17.79
N PRO A 9 9.33 0.28 16.89
CA PRO A 9 8.92 -1.10 16.63
C PRO A 9 10.09 -1.96 16.14
N THR A 10 10.02 -3.27 16.35
CA THR A 10 11.08 -4.20 15.96
C THR A 10 11.31 -4.17 14.45
N ALA A 11 12.57 -4.36 14.02
CA ALA A 11 12.92 -4.32 12.59
C ALA A 11 12.15 -5.35 11.74
N GLU A 12 11.72 -6.44 12.37
CA GLU A 12 10.90 -7.46 11.72
C GLU A 12 9.46 -7.00 11.54
N ALA A 13 8.84 -6.43 12.59
CA ALA A 13 7.49 -5.89 12.50
C ALA A 13 7.41 -4.75 11.46
N THR A 14 8.39 -3.86 11.44
CA THR A 14 8.44 -2.75 10.48
C THR A 14 8.71 -3.22 9.05
N TYR A 15 9.52 -4.27 8.87
CA TYR A 15 9.67 -4.92 7.57
C TYR A 15 8.35 -5.49 7.06
N PHE A 16 7.61 -6.22 7.91
CA PHE A 16 6.33 -6.79 7.52
C PHE A 16 5.29 -5.73 7.21
N GLU A 17 5.24 -4.66 8.00
CA GLU A 17 4.37 -3.51 7.73
C GLU A 17 4.69 -2.88 6.37
N ALA A 18 5.96 -2.55 6.13
CA ALA A 18 6.40 -1.93 4.88
C ALA A 18 6.20 -2.84 3.66
N ALA A 19 6.47 -4.15 3.80
CA ALA A 19 6.26 -5.11 2.72
C ALA A 19 4.78 -5.31 2.42
N SER A 20 3.92 -5.37 3.45
CA SER A 20 2.47 -5.57 3.28
C SER A 20 1.81 -4.36 2.62
N ASN A 21 2.23 -3.15 2.98
CA ASN A 21 1.68 -1.90 2.43
C ASN A 21 2.43 -1.38 1.19
N SER A 22 3.44 -2.11 0.70
CA SER A 22 4.26 -1.71 -0.46
C SER A 22 3.48 -1.48 -1.77
N HIS A 23 2.23 -1.95 -1.83
CA HIS A 23 1.35 -1.84 -2.99
C HIS A 23 0.44 -0.60 -2.97
N ASP A 24 0.23 0.03 -1.81
CA ASP A 24 -0.66 1.18 -1.64
C ASP A 24 0.02 2.31 -0.83
N LEU A 25 1.11 2.84 -1.39
CA LEU A 25 1.90 3.89 -0.73
C LEU A 25 1.16 5.24 -0.64
N ALA A 26 0.14 5.44 -1.47
CA ALA A 26 -0.65 6.66 -1.53
C ALA A 26 -1.54 6.80 -0.30
N HIS A 27 -2.23 5.72 0.11
CA HIS A 27 -3.15 5.75 1.25
C HIS A 27 -2.55 5.21 2.55
N TRP A 28 -1.43 4.48 2.48
CA TRP A 28 -0.82 3.88 3.68
C TRP A 28 -0.41 4.94 4.71
N GLN A 29 -0.79 4.73 5.96
CA GLN A 29 -0.29 5.50 7.10
C GLN A 29 0.69 4.62 7.89
N PRO A 30 2.00 4.88 7.80
CA PRO A 30 3.01 4.09 8.51
C PRO A 30 2.89 4.32 10.03
N SER A 31 3.12 3.26 10.81
CA SER A 31 3.13 3.32 12.28
C SER A 31 4.15 4.32 12.82
N HIS A 32 5.27 4.48 12.11
CA HIS A 32 6.28 5.49 12.40
C HIS A 32 6.93 6.00 11.11
N ALA A 33 7.31 7.28 11.08
CA ALA A 33 8.01 7.91 9.96
C ALA A 33 9.28 7.14 9.51
N VAL A 34 9.99 6.47 10.43
CA VAL A 34 11.20 5.69 10.11
C VAL A 34 10.89 4.47 9.24
N VAL A 35 9.68 3.89 9.34
CA VAL A 35 9.26 2.73 8.57
C VAL A 35 9.14 3.08 7.10
N PHE A 36 8.47 4.20 6.82
CA PHE A 36 8.31 4.69 5.46
C PHE A 36 9.65 5.11 4.86
N GLU A 37 10.50 5.80 5.62
CA GLU A 37 11.82 6.23 5.15
C GLU A 37 12.74 5.03 4.87
N ALA A 38 12.76 4.03 5.74
CA ALA A 38 13.54 2.80 5.53
C ALA A 38 13.06 2.05 4.28
N GLY A 39 11.74 1.93 4.11
CA GLY A 39 11.15 1.33 2.91
C GLY A 39 11.47 2.11 1.63
N ARG A 40 11.46 3.44 1.70
CA ARG A 40 11.83 4.32 0.59
C ARG A 40 13.30 4.14 0.18
N ARG A 41 14.22 4.12 1.14
CA ARG A 41 15.67 3.95 0.89
C ARG A 41 16.02 2.58 0.32
N VAL A 42 15.31 1.52 0.74
CA VAL A 42 15.46 0.17 0.16
C VAL A 42 14.82 0.10 -1.24
N GLY A 43 13.67 0.76 -1.40
CA GLY A 43 12.78 0.67 -2.56
C GLY A 43 11.67 -0.35 -2.31
N PHE A 44 10.42 0.13 -2.27
CA PHE A 44 9.23 -0.70 -2.02
C PHE A 44 9.04 -1.85 -3.01
N SER A 45 9.48 -1.68 -4.26
CA SER A 45 9.47 -2.74 -5.28
C SER A 45 10.30 -3.96 -4.89
N LYS A 46 11.41 -3.76 -4.16
CA LYS A 46 12.28 -4.83 -3.66
C LYS A 46 11.68 -5.55 -2.45
N LEU A 47 10.89 -4.84 -1.63
CA LEU A 47 10.18 -5.42 -0.49
C LEU A 47 9.01 -6.32 -0.93
N ARG A 48 8.42 -6.04 -2.10
CA ARG A 48 7.28 -6.81 -2.64
C ARG A 48 7.64 -8.25 -3.01
N ARG A 49 8.92 -8.53 -3.32
CA ARG A 49 9.42 -9.88 -3.60
C ARG A 49 9.92 -10.52 -2.30
N ARG A 50 8.98 -11.02 -1.48
CA ARG A 50 9.27 -11.67 -0.18
C ARG A 50 10.24 -12.86 -0.27
N ASP A 51 10.42 -13.44 -1.46
CA ASP A 51 11.11 -14.73 -1.67
C ASP A 51 12.64 -14.73 -1.51
N THR A 52 13.33 -13.58 -1.49
CA THR A 52 14.80 -13.59 -1.59
C THR A 52 15.55 -13.45 -0.27
N GLY A 53 14.90 -13.13 0.86
CA GLY A 53 15.54 -12.91 2.18
C GLY A 53 16.54 -11.73 2.24
N ALA A 54 17.17 -11.38 1.12
CA ALA A 54 18.04 -10.23 0.93
C ALA A 54 17.29 -8.91 1.15
N GLY A 55 16.00 -8.83 0.77
CA GLY A 55 15.15 -7.67 1.04
C GLY A 55 15.00 -7.39 2.53
N LYS A 56 14.76 -8.43 3.35
CA LYS A 56 14.66 -8.32 4.81
C LYS A 56 15.99 -7.85 5.43
N ARG A 57 17.12 -8.45 5.04
CA ARG A 57 18.45 -8.06 5.55
C ARG A 57 18.82 -6.62 5.19
N ALA A 58 18.59 -6.22 3.94
CA ALA A 58 18.85 -4.85 3.49
C ALA A 58 17.96 -3.85 4.24
N PHE A 59 16.68 -4.18 4.44
CA PHE A 59 15.76 -3.37 5.21
C PHE A 59 16.19 -3.24 6.66
N THR A 60 16.53 -4.32 7.36
CA THR A 60 16.98 -4.27 8.76
C THR A 60 18.18 -3.34 8.95
N LYS A 61 19.18 -3.43 8.06
CA LYS A 61 20.36 -2.56 8.11
C LYS A 61 19.98 -1.08 7.94
N ILE A 62 19.21 -0.78 6.89
CA ILE A 62 18.77 0.58 6.60
C ILE A 62 17.86 1.13 7.71
N TYR A 63 16.98 0.31 8.26
CA TYR A 63 16.09 0.67 9.36
C TYR A 63 16.89 1.12 10.58
N GLN A 64 17.93 0.38 10.97
CA GLN A 64 18.80 0.77 12.08
C GLN A 64 19.50 2.10 11.82
N ASP A 65 19.98 2.34 10.60
CA ASP A 65 20.63 3.61 10.24
C ASP A 65 19.63 4.78 10.27
N VAL A 66 18.39 4.54 9.84
CA VAL A 66 17.30 5.53 9.87
C VAL A 66 16.86 5.84 11.31
N CYS A 67 16.77 4.83 12.19
CA CYS A 67 16.49 5.05 13.61
C CYS A 67 17.59 5.89 14.28
N LYS A 68 18.87 5.59 14.01
CA LYS A 68 19.98 6.41 14.49
C LYS A 68 19.90 7.85 13.97
N ALA A 69 19.56 8.03 12.69
CA ALA A 69 19.36 9.35 12.10
C ALA A 69 18.21 10.12 12.79
N TRP A 70 17.09 9.46 13.07
CA TRP A 70 15.97 10.05 13.79
C TRP A 70 16.34 10.48 15.21
N GLN A 71 17.09 9.63 15.94
CA GLN A 71 17.60 9.92 17.28
C GLN A 71 18.57 11.10 17.28
N ARG A 72 19.32 11.33 16.19
CA ARG A 72 20.16 12.53 16.01
C ARG A 72 19.36 13.81 15.72
N GLY A 73 18.03 13.73 15.61
CA GLY A 73 17.16 14.87 15.33
C GLY A 73 16.78 15.04 13.86
N GLU A 74 17.20 14.13 12.97
CA GLU A 74 16.75 14.16 11.58
C GLU A 74 15.23 13.89 11.53
N ARG A 75 14.51 14.65 10.71
CA ARG A 75 13.07 14.50 10.52
C ARG A 75 12.80 14.26 9.04
N PHE A 76 12.20 13.13 8.73
CA PHE A 76 11.93 12.73 7.35
C PHE A 76 10.59 13.30 6.89
N LYS A 77 10.63 14.21 5.90
CA LYS A 77 9.41 14.71 5.27
C LYS A 77 8.84 13.63 4.35
N ARG A 78 7.59 13.24 4.57
CA ARG A 78 6.89 12.30 3.70
C ARG A 78 6.75 12.91 2.30
N VAL A 79 7.22 12.20 1.30
CA VAL A 79 6.91 12.51 -0.11
C VAL A 79 5.49 12.03 -0.33
N VAL A 80 4.57 12.94 -0.63
CA VAL A 80 3.19 12.61 -0.98
C VAL A 80 3.23 11.96 -2.36
N ILE A 81 2.89 10.67 -2.42
CA ILE A 81 2.72 9.95 -3.68
C ILE A 81 1.24 10.07 -4.00
N GLU A 82 0.90 10.85 -5.02
CA GLU A 82 -0.47 10.95 -5.50
C GLU A 82 -0.87 9.62 -6.13
N ALA A 83 -2.07 9.15 -5.80
CA ALA A 83 -2.63 7.96 -6.43
C ALA A 83 -2.81 8.24 -7.93
N PRO A 84 -2.34 7.37 -8.83
CA PRO A 84 -2.59 7.55 -10.24
C PRO A 84 -4.10 7.46 -10.49
N SER A 85 -4.69 8.57 -10.94
CA SER A 85 -6.09 8.64 -11.34
C SER A 85 -6.28 7.95 -12.68
N PHE A 86 -6.46 6.63 -12.66
CA PHE A 86 -6.80 5.88 -13.87
C PHE A 86 -8.31 5.98 -14.13
N GLY A 87 -8.66 6.81 -15.11
CA GLY A 87 -10.02 6.92 -15.64
C GLY A 87 -10.83 8.08 -15.06
N GLU A 88 -11.70 8.64 -15.89
CA GLU A 88 -12.74 9.55 -15.44
C GLU A 88 -13.71 8.79 -14.53
N LYS A 89 -14.10 9.42 -13.42
CA LYS A 89 -15.19 8.87 -12.60
C LYS A 89 -16.45 8.89 -13.47
N LEU A 90 -17.08 7.73 -13.63
CA LEU A 90 -18.37 7.63 -14.29
C LEU A 90 -19.35 8.61 -13.65
N THR A 91 -20.00 9.40 -14.49
CA THR A 91 -21.11 10.26 -14.08
C THR A 91 -22.27 9.42 -13.56
N GLU A 92 -23.16 10.02 -12.77
CA GLU A 92 -24.37 9.34 -12.28
C GLU A 92 -25.23 8.79 -13.43
N GLN A 93 -25.27 9.50 -14.55
CA GLN A 93 -25.99 9.09 -15.75
C GLN A 93 -25.39 7.82 -16.39
N GLU A 94 -24.06 7.73 -16.48
CA GLU A 94 -23.39 6.54 -17.01
C GLU A 94 -23.53 5.34 -16.07
N LEU A 95 -23.51 5.56 -14.76
CA LEU A 95 -23.80 4.51 -13.77
C LEU A 95 -25.23 3.98 -13.90
N LEU A 96 -26.20 4.87 -14.10
CA LEU A 96 -27.59 4.49 -14.33
C LEU A 96 -27.73 3.69 -15.63
N HIS A 97 -27.12 4.18 -16.72
CA HIS A 97 -27.14 3.50 -18.01
C HIS A 97 -26.56 2.08 -17.91
N ARG A 98 -25.40 1.91 -17.24
CA ARG A 98 -24.80 0.59 -16.99
C ARG A 98 -25.72 -0.35 -16.21
N ARG A 99 -26.46 0.15 -15.21
CA ARG A 99 -27.43 -0.68 -14.47
C ARG A 99 -28.59 -1.13 -15.34
N VAL A 100 -29.13 -0.24 -16.17
CA VAL A 100 -30.23 -0.57 -17.09
C VAL A 100 -29.79 -1.63 -18.09
N VAL A 101 -28.66 -1.40 -18.78
CA VAL A 101 -28.09 -2.36 -19.74
C VAL A 101 -27.79 -3.70 -19.06
N GLY A 102 -27.20 -3.68 -17.86
CA GLY A 102 -26.93 -4.89 -17.09
C GLY A 102 -28.21 -5.67 -16.77
N ARG A 103 -29.28 -4.97 -16.36
CA ARG A 103 -30.58 -5.59 -16.07
C ARG A 103 -31.21 -6.20 -17.32
N GLU A 104 -31.17 -5.49 -18.45
CA GLU A 104 -31.66 -6.00 -19.73
C GLU A 104 -30.94 -7.26 -20.17
N LYS A 105 -29.60 -7.28 -20.07
CA LYS A 105 -28.79 -8.47 -20.40
C LYS A 105 -29.12 -9.65 -19.50
N VAL A 106 -29.31 -9.41 -18.20
CA VAL A 106 -29.73 -10.45 -17.25
C VAL A 106 -31.12 -10.98 -17.60
N CYS A 107 -32.07 -10.13 -17.99
CA CYS A 107 -33.38 -10.57 -18.46
C CYS A 107 -33.27 -11.43 -19.73
N GLN A 108 -32.54 -10.96 -20.75
CA GLN A 108 -32.28 -11.71 -21.98
C GLN A 108 -31.70 -13.11 -21.70
N LEU A 109 -30.72 -13.20 -20.79
CA LEU A 109 -30.14 -14.47 -20.39
C LEU A 109 -31.15 -15.37 -19.66
N LYS A 110 -32.00 -14.80 -18.80
CA LYS A 110 -33.06 -15.56 -18.12
C LYS A 110 -34.08 -16.11 -19.10
N ASP A 111 -34.45 -15.34 -20.12
CA ASP A 111 -35.41 -15.77 -21.14
C ASP A 111 -34.83 -16.88 -22.03
N LEU A 112 -33.55 -16.76 -22.40
CA LEU A 112 -32.81 -17.82 -23.09
C LEU A 112 -32.73 -19.11 -22.27
N LEU A 113 -32.45 -19.01 -20.97
CA LEU A 113 -32.38 -20.17 -20.07
C LEU A 113 -33.75 -20.80 -19.76
N ARG A 114 -34.83 -20.02 -19.88
CA ARG A 114 -36.21 -20.49 -19.68
C ARG A 114 -36.80 -21.16 -20.93
N GLY A 115 -36.08 -21.17 -22.05
CA GLY A 115 -36.48 -21.92 -23.24
C GLY A 115 -37.69 -21.31 -23.94
N VAL A 116 -37.59 -20.06 -24.37
CA VAL A 116 -38.43 -19.58 -25.49
C VAL A 116 -37.73 -20.00 -26.79
N THR A 117 -38.18 -21.13 -27.34
CA THR A 117 -38.25 -21.34 -28.79
C THR A 117 -39.16 -20.31 -29.43
#